data_AF-A0A1F5ZH35-F1
#
_entry.id   AF-A0A1F5ZH35-F1
#
_cell.length_a   1.000
_cell.length_b   1.000
_cell.length_c   1.000
_cell.angle_alpha   90.00
_cell.angle_beta   90.00
_cell.angle_gamma   90.00
#
_symmetry.space_group_name_H-M   'P 1'
#
loop_
_entity.id
_entity.type
_entity.pdbx_description
1 polymer ?
#
loop_
_entity_poly.entity_id
_entity_poly.type
_entity_poly.pdbx_seq_one_letter_code
_entity_poly.pdbx_strand_id
1 'polypeptide(L)'
;MAFSHVGLLTSPFHDMITLETFTTVINQLLPEPHAGLLNGIIFGTKATLSKDLQQALIATGTLHIIALSGMNISILLSILELGLLRIVSRRLASLVAIVIIIGFIALVGPSPSVIRAAIMGSMTLLAIVFGRQIWSLFSWMLAVSIMLLLNPPWIGDLSFQLSALATLGIILFAHNSKIEERRLNIGVEDRRLMVDKTNLSSIFHLQPLCSMLNILYSFCRDDLRVTLSAQVFTLPLIFFQFHRISLISPLSNVLIGWLIPPIMILGFAVAIGGWIWLPLGQIAAWIVWVPLQYVVTTIMLTSRIPFANIAW
;
A
#
# COMPACT_ATOMS: atom_id res chain seq x y z
N MET A 1 31.76 -37.56 -19.43
CA MET A 1 33.02 -37.14 -18.79
C MET A 1 33.36 -35.74 -19.28
N ALA A 2 34.06 -34.97 -18.44
CA ALA A 2 34.47 -33.57 -18.60
C ALA A 2 33.44 -32.52 -18.14
N PHE A 3 33.41 -32.36 -16.81
CA PHE A 3 33.29 -31.06 -16.16
C PHE A 3 34.35 -30.11 -16.73
N SER A 4 33.97 -28.88 -17.06
CA SER A 4 34.93 -27.77 -17.18
C SER A 4 34.30 -26.51 -16.61
N HIS A 5 34.80 -26.16 -15.42
CA HIS A 5 34.67 -24.92 -14.69
C HIS A 5 34.53 -23.68 -15.59
N VAL A 6 33.38 -23.01 -15.52
CA VAL A 6 33.24 -21.62 -15.96
C VAL A 6 33.24 -20.74 -14.72
N GLY A 7 34.44 -20.23 -14.42
CA GLY A 7 34.74 -18.94 -13.81
C GLY A 7 33.77 -18.39 -12.78
N LEU A 8 34.00 -18.76 -11.52
CA LEU A 8 33.91 -17.84 -10.40
C LEU A 8 34.83 -16.64 -10.69
N LEU A 9 34.29 -15.58 -11.30
CA LEU A 9 34.87 -14.24 -11.22
C LEU A 9 34.03 -13.44 -10.23
N THR A 10 34.36 -13.67 -8.97
CA THR A 10 34.22 -12.69 -7.90
C THR A 10 34.88 -11.38 -8.33
N SER A 11 34.08 -10.37 -8.66
CA SER A 11 34.52 -8.97 -8.64
C SER A 11 34.04 -8.34 -7.32
N PRO A 12 34.92 -8.08 -6.34
CA PRO A 12 34.59 -7.40 -5.10
C PRO A 12 34.62 -5.90 -5.36
N PHE A 13 33.58 -5.36 -6.00
CA PHE A 13 33.47 -3.93 -6.25
C PHE A 13 32.23 -3.39 -5.55
N HIS A 14 32.48 -2.93 -4.32
CA HIS A 14 31.71 -1.97 -3.54
C HIS A 14 30.22 -2.28 -3.28
N ASP A 15 29.96 -2.62 -2.02
CA ASP A 15 28.69 -2.60 -1.31
C ASP A 15 28.00 -1.23 -1.36
N MET A 16 27.63 -0.75 -2.55
CA MET A 16 26.64 0.30 -2.65
C MET A 16 25.29 -0.38 -2.45
N ILE A 17 24.61 -0.02 -1.36
CA ILE A 17 23.24 -0.44 -1.10
C ILE A 17 22.40 0.04 -2.29
N THR A 18 22.12 -0.87 -3.23
CA THR A 18 21.35 -0.60 -4.44
C THR A 18 20.05 -1.39 -4.38
N LEU A 19 19.08 -0.96 -5.18
CA LEU A 19 17.81 -1.67 -5.31
C LEU A 19 18.03 -3.14 -5.69
N GLU A 20 18.99 -3.40 -6.58
CA GLU A 20 19.34 -4.74 -7.06
C GLU A 20 19.82 -5.68 -5.95
N THR A 21 20.52 -5.14 -4.94
CA THR A 21 20.97 -5.92 -3.78
C THR A 21 19.78 -6.54 -3.06
N PHE A 22 18.76 -5.73 -2.75
CA PHE A 22 17.58 -6.20 -2.02
C PHE A 22 16.68 -7.11 -2.87
N THR A 23 16.50 -6.79 -4.15
CA THR A 23 15.68 -7.65 -5.03
C THR A 23 16.31 -9.03 -5.21
N THR A 24 17.64 -9.10 -5.28
CA THR A 24 18.37 -10.37 -5.39
C THR A 24 18.22 -11.22 -4.13
N VAL A 25 18.31 -10.60 -2.94
CA VAL A 25 18.05 -11.28 -1.66
C VAL A 25 16.64 -11.87 -1.63
N ILE A 26 15.62 -11.09 -2.01
CA ILE A 26 14.23 -11.58 -2.06
C ILE A 26 14.08 -12.76 -3.03
N ASN A 27 14.70 -12.69 -4.21
CA ASN A 27 14.64 -13.74 -5.22
C ASN A 27 15.33 -15.04 -4.79
N GLN A 28 16.30 -14.98 -3.87
CA GLN A 28 16.92 -16.16 -3.28
C GLN A 28 16.08 -16.80 -2.17
N LEU A 29 15.28 -16.00 -1.46
CA LEU A 29 14.52 -16.43 -0.28
C LEU A 29 13.10 -16.89 -0.59
N LEU A 30 12.51 -16.44 -1.71
CA LEU A 30 11.15 -16.74 -2.12
C LEU A 30 11.09 -17.30 -3.54
N PRO A 31 10.21 -18.29 -3.83
CA PRO A 31 9.99 -18.76 -5.18
C PRO A 31 9.18 -17.75 -6.01
N GLU A 32 9.30 -17.81 -7.33
CA GLU A 32 8.33 -17.15 -8.24
C GLU A 32 6.98 -17.88 -8.18
N PRO A 33 5.83 -17.16 -8.21
CA PRO A 33 5.66 -15.73 -8.49
C PRO A 33 5.73 -14.80 -7.25
N HIS A 34 5.99 -15.33 -6.06
CA HIS A 34 5.95 -14.58 -4.78
C HIS A 34 7.07 -13.55 -4.68
N ALA A 35 8.27 -13.89 -5.14
CA ALA A 35 9.41 -12.97 -5.15
C ALA A 35 9.14 -11.75 -6.05
N GLY A 36 8.67 -11.97 -7.29
CA GLY A 36 8.26 -10.89 -8.19
C GLY A 36 7.15 -10.02 -7.62
N LEU A 37 6.13 -10.62 -6.99
CA LEU A 37 5.05 -9.88 -6.34
C LEU A 37 5.56 -9.02 -5.17
N LEU A 38 6.40 -9.59 -4.30
CA LEU A 38 6.95 -8.88 -3.13
C LEU A 38 7.84 -7.71 -3.57
N ASN A 39 8.70 -7.93 -4.56
CA ASN A 39 9.51 -6.89 -5.18
C ASN A 39 8.65 -5.76 -5.77
N GLY A 40 7.56 -6.10 -6.46
CA GLY A 40 6.59 -5.12 -6.96
C GLY A 40 5.96 -4.30 -5.82
N ILE A 41 5.51 -4.95 -4.74
CA ILE A 41 4.87 -4.27 -3.60
C ILE A 41 5.83 -3.30 -2.88
N ILE A 42 7.06 -3.73 -2.63
CA ILE A 42 8.04 -2.96 -1.84
C ILE A 42 8.77 -1.92 -2.68
N PHE A 43 9.23 -2.32 -3.87
CA PHE A 43 10.15 -1.55 -4.70
C PHE A 43 9.51 -1.01 -5.98
N GLY A 44 8.25 -1.38 -6.28
CA GLY A 44 7.57 -0.93 -7.49
C GLY A 44 8.14 -1.52 -8.79
N THR A 45 8.99 -2.54 -8.70
CA THR A 45 9.67 -3.12 -9.86
C THR A 45 8.74 -4.10 -10.58
N LYS A 46 8.42 -3.80 -11.84
CA LYS A 46 7.56 -4.65 -12.69
C LYS A 46 8.34 -5.73 -13.44
N ALA A 47 9.66 -5.63 -13.48
CA ALA A 47 10.53 -6.44 -14.35
C ALA A 47 10.58 -7.93 -13.96
N THR A 48 10.21 -8.29 -12.74
CA THR A 48 10.27 -9.64 -12.19
C THR A 48 8.93 -10.37 -12.16
N LEU A 49 7.83 -9.76 -12.62
CA LEU A 49 6.53 -10.46 -12.60
C LEU A 49 6.38 -11.45 -13.76
N SER A 50 5.87 -12.64 -13.45
CA SER A 50 5.42 -13.58 -14.47
C SER A 50 4.29 -12.98 -15.31
N LYS A 51 4.27 -13.28 -16.62
CA LYS A 51 3.26 -12.74 -17.54
C LYS A 51 1.83 -13.08 -17.10
N ASP A 52 1.64 -14.28 -16.56
CA ASP A 52 0.33 -14.75 -16.08
C ASP A 52 -0.15 -13.93 -14.87
N LEU A 53 0.73 -13.70 -13.88
CA LEU A 53 0.38 -12.88 -12.73
C LEU A 53 0.12 -11.43 -13.14
N GLN A 54 0.94 -10.88 -14.04
CA GLN A 54 0.74 -9.52 -14.55
C GLN A 54 -0.62 -9.37 -15.26
N GLN A 55 -0.99 -10.34 -16.10
CA GLN A 55 -2.30 -10.35 -16.76
C GLN A 55 -3.44 -10.50 -15.76
N ALA A 56 -3.29 -11.34 -14.74
CA ALA A 56 -4.28 -11.50 -13.68
C ALA A 56 -4.44 -10.20 -12.84
N LEU A 57 -3.35 -9.50 -12.53
CA LEU A 57 -3.37 -8.20 -11.88
C LEU A 57 -4.08 -7.12 -12.72
N ILE A 58 -3.86 -7.13 -14.04
CA ILE A 58 -4.57 -6.25 -14.98
C ILE A 58 -6.06 -6.61 -15.02
N ALA A 59 -6.40 -7.91 -15.15
CA ALA A 59 -7.77 -8.39 -15.24
C ALA A 59 -8.59 -8.08 -13.98
N THR A 60 -7.95 -8.10 -12.81
CA THR A 60 -8.58 -7.81 -11.52
C THR A 60 -8.49 -6.34 -11.11
N GLY A 61 -7.83 -5.49 -11.92
CA GLY A 61 -7.63 -4.07 -11.60
C GLY A 61 -6.71 -3.82 -10.40
N THR A 62 -5.97 -4.83 -9.94
CA THR A 62 -5.11 -4.81 -8.75
C THR A 62 -3.66 -4.43 -9.06
N LEU A 63 -3.34 -4.13 -10.33
CA LEU A 63 -2.02 -3.68 -10.78
C LEU A 63 -1.48 -2.46 -10.01
N HIS A 64 -2.36 -1.62 -9.48
CA HIS A 64 -1.97 -0.44 -8.70
C HIS A 64 -1.29 -0.79 -7.35
N ILE A 65 -1.43 -2.02 -6.86
CA ILE A 65 -0.81 -2.49 -5.60
C ILE A 65 0.70 -2.71 -5.77
N ILE A 66 1.13 -3.13 -6.97
CA ILE A 66 2.55 -3.39 -7.30
C ILE A 66 3.27 -2.17 -7.88
N ALA A 67 2.54 -1.07 -8.12
CA ALA A 67 3.17 0.21 -8.42
C ALA A 67 3.37 0.91 -7.07
N LEU A 68 4.59 1.38 -6.76
CA LEU A 68 4.88 2.05 -5.49
C LEU A 68 3.85 3.16 -5.22
N SER A 69 2.88 2.86 -4.37
CA SER A 69 1.71 3.69 -4.17
C SER A 69 1.94 4.66 -3.01
N GLY A 70 1.25 5.81 -3.02
CA GLY A 70 1.36 6.77 -1.91
C GLY A 70 0.89 6.20 -0.57
N MET A 71 0.02 5.18 -0.60
CA MET A 71 -0.42 4.42 0.57
C MET A 71 0.73 3.57 1.11
N ASN A 72 1.49 2.89 0.25
CA ASN A 72 2.66 2.10 0.65
C ASN A 72 3.68 2.97 1.40
N ILE A 73 3.94 4.18 0.91
CA ILE A 73 4.85 5.15 1.57
C ILE A 73 4.29 5.64 2.91
N SER A 74 2.99 5.93 2.98
CA SER A 74 2.34 6.43 4.20
C SER A 74 2.28 5.35 5.30
N ILE A 75 2.09 4.10 4.91
CA ILE A 75 2.17 2.93 5.80
C ILE A 75 3.59 2.80 6.33
N LEU A 76 4.59 2.79 5.43
CA LEU A 76 6.01 2.71 5.80
C LEU A 76 6.39 3.79 6.81
N LEU A 77 5.96 5.03 6.57
CA LEU A 77 6.11 6.16 7.47
C LEU A 77 5.52 5.90 8.85
N SER A 78 4.27 5.46 8.89
CA SER A 78 3.53 5.27 10.14
C SER A 78 4.16 4.18 11.02
N ILE A 79 4.62 3.09 10.39
CA ILE A 79 5.31 2.00 11.09
C ILE A 79 6.66 2.48 11.63
N LEU A 80 7.41 3.20 10.81
CA LEU A 80 8.71 3.73 11.18
C LEU A 80 8.58 4.73 12.32
N GLU A 81 7.65 5.68 12.24
CA GLU A 81 7.36 6.60 13.35
C GLU A 81 6.92 5.85 14.61
N LEU A 82 6.00 4.88 14.53
CA LEU A 82 5.54 4.13 15.70
C LEU A 82 6.66 3.31 16.37
N GLY A 83 7.60 2.78 15.58
CA GLY A 83 8.81 2.13 16.07
C GLY A 83 9.77 3.12 16.73
N LEU A 84 10.05 4.25 16.06
CA LEU A 84 10.96 5.29 16.57
C LEU A 84 10.43 6.00 17.81
N LEU A 85 9.12 6.21 17.90
CA LEU A 85 8.46 6.82 19.06
C LEU A 85 8.68 6.04 20.37
N ARG A 86 9.07 4.76 20.29
CA ARG A 86 9.46 3.97 21.47
C ARG A 86 10.83 4.36 22.03
N ILE A 87 11.67 5.01 21.23
CA ILE A 87 13.07 5.31 21.53
C ILE A 87 13.31 6.81 21.63
N VAL A 88 12.65 7.62 20.79
CA VAL A 88 12.89 9.06 20.65
C VAL A 88 11.61 9.89 20.74
N SER A 89 11.75 11.18 21.05
CA SER A 89 10.62 12.12 21.10
C SER A 89 9.93 12.28 19.73
N ARG A 90 8.63 12.62 19.74
CA ARG A 90 7.79 12.73 18.53
C ARG A 90 8.37 13.62 17.43
N ARG A 91 9.07 14.70 17.80
CA ARG A 91 9.71 15.61 16.83
C ARG A 91 10.91 14.95 16.14
N LEU A 92 11.73 14.22 16.90
CA LEU A 92 12.90 13.54 16.35
C LEU A 92 12.48 12.33 15.51
N ALA A 93 11.46 11.59 15.94
CA ALA A 93 10.88 10.48 15.16
C ALA A 93 10.44 10.95 13.76
N SER A 94 9.69 12.05 13.67
CA SER A 94 9.27 12.61 12.39
C SER A 94 10.43 13.10 11.52
N LEU A 95 11.45 13.73 12.10
CA LEU A 95 12.64 14.16 11.34
C LEU A 95 13.42 12.98 10.77
N VAL A 96 13.64 11.94 11.56
CA VAL A 96 14.33 10.73 11.10
C VAL A 96 13.50 10.01 10.04
N ALA A 97 12.16 9.97 10.18
CA ALA A 97 11.28 9.41 9.17
C ALA A 97 11.38 10.14 7.82
N ILE A 98 11.47 11.47 7.81
CA ILE A 98 11.70 12.26 6.58
C ILE A 98 13.02 11.85 5.92
N VAL A 99 14.11 11.78 6.69
CA VAL A 99 15.42 11.38 6.16
C VAL A 99 15.38 9.98 5.55
N ILE A 100 14.71 9.05 6.21
CA ILE A 100 14.56 7.66 5.72
C ILE A 100 13.74 7.63 4.42
N ILE A 101 12.67 8.42 4.29
CA ILE A 101 11.94 8.51 3.01
C ILE A 101 12.86 9.04 1.91
N ILE A 102 13.59 10.12 2.14
CA ILE A 102 14.47 10.69 1.11
C ILE A 102 15.48 9.64 0.65
N GLY A 103 16.07 8.90 1.59
CA GLY A 103 16.94 7.76 1.27
C GLY A 103 16.23 6.64 0.48
N PHE A 104 15.00 6.29 0.87
CA PHE A 104 14.21 5.28 0.16
C PHE A 104 13.83 5.72 -1.27
N ILE A 105 13.49 6.99 -1.48
CA ILE A 105 13.20 7.56 -2.80
C ILE A 105 14.45 7.57 -3.67
N ALA A 106 15.61 7.90 -3.09
CA ALA A 106 16.89 7.82 -3.79
C ALA A 106 17.23 6.38 -4.23
N LEU A 107 16.86 5.39 -3.40
CA LEU A 107 17.09 3.97 -3.68
C LEU A 107 16.15 3.40 -4.76
N VAL A 108 14.85 3.69 -4.68
CA VAL A 108 13.83 3.16 -5.60
C VAL A 108 13.75 3.96 -6.90
N GLY A 109 14.09 5.24 -6.84
CA GLY A 109 14.00 6.17 -7.94
C GLY A 109 12.78 7.11 -7.84
N PRO A 110 12.89 8.32 -8.41
CA PRO A 110 11.84 9.32 -8.38
C PRO A 110 10.71 8.96 -9.35
N SER A 111 9.60 8.40 -8.85
CA SER A 111 8.36 8.30 -9.63
C SER A 111 7.33 9.37 -9.20
N PRO A 112 6.43 9.82 -10.09
CA PRO A 112 5.50 10.91 -9.76
C PRO A 112 4.63 10.61 -8.53
N SER A 113 4.15 9.37 -8.37
CA SER A 113 3.37 8.95 -7.19
C SER A 113 4.14 9.10 -5.87
N VAL A 114 5.44 8.82 -5.92
CA VAL A 114 6.33 8.80 -4.76
C VAL A 114 6.67 10.22 -4.33
N ILE A 115 6.99 11.08 -5.30
CA ILE A 115 7.26 12.51 -5.07
C ILE A 115 6.03 13.20 -4.49
N ARG A 116 4.83 12.92 -5.01
CA ARG A 116 3.57 13.45 -4.45
C ARG A 116 3.40 13.06 -2.99
N ALA A 117 3.59 11.78 -2.67
CA ALA A 117 3.47 11.27 -1.31
C ALA A 117 4.49 11.93 -0.37
N ALA A 118 5.73 12.14 -0.84
CA ALA A 118 6.78 12.83 -0.09
C ALA A 118 6.42 14.30 0.19
N ILE A 119 5.89 15.03 -0.81
CA ILE A 119 5.47 16.43 -0.63
C ILE A 119 4.32 16.52 0.37
N MET A 120 3.25 15.75 0.17
CA MET A 120 2.08 15.77 1.05
C MET A 120 2.41 15.29 2.48
N GLY A 121 3.29 14.28 2.61
CA GLY A 121 3.78 13.79 3.90
C GLY A 121 4.60 14.85 4.63
N SER A 122 5.54 15.51 3.93
CA SER A 122 6.33 16.61 4.47
C SER A 122 5.46 17.77 4.92
N MET A 123 4.44 18.14 4.14
CA MET A 123 3.47 19.17 4.54
C MET A 123 2.73 18.78 5.82
N THR A 124 2.31 17.52 5.95
CA THR A 124 1.64 17.02 7.16
C THR A 124 2.56 17.07 8.39
N LEU A 125 3.84 16.73 8.23
CA LEU A 125 4.81 16.81 9.32
C LEU A 125 5.10 18.27 9.72
N LEU A 126 5.25 19.17 8.75
CA LEU A 126 5.37 20.61 9.02
C LEU A 126 4.13 21.14 9.74
N ALA A 127 2.92 20.70 9.36
CA ALA A 127 1.68 21.03 10.03
C ALA A 127 1.71 20.67 11.53
N ILE A 128 2.22 19.47 11.85
CA ILE A 128 2.39 18.98 13.23
C ILE A 128 3.43 19.83 13.98
N VAL A 129 4.55 20.17 13.33
CA VAL A 129 5.62 20.98 13.95
C VAL A 129 5.14 22.39 14.28
N PHE A 130 4.41 23.04 13.37
CA PHE A 130 3.88 24.39 13.56
C PHE A 130 2.52 24.43 14.28
N GLY A 131 1.94 23.28 14.62
CA GLY A 131 0.62 23.19 15.27
C GLY A 131 -0.54 23.72 14.43
N ARG A 132 -0.42 23.73 13.10
CA ARG A 132 -1.45 24.22 12.17
C ARG A 132 -2.20 23.06 11.51
N GLN A 133 -3.51 23.19 11.36
CA GLN A 133 -4.29 22.25 10.55
C GLN A 133 -4.15 22.61 9.07
N ILE A 134 -3.62 21.69 8.26
CA ILE A 134 -3.60 21.83 6.80
C ILE A 134 -4.86 21.17 6.22
N TRP A 135 -5.55 21.91 5.37
CA TRP A 135 -6.70 21.41 4.63
C TRP A 135 -6.21 20.43 3.56
N SER A 136 -6.73 19.20 3.56
CA SER A 136 -6.23 18.13 2.67
C SER A 136 -6.28 18.50 1.19
N LEU A 137 -7.32 19.23 0.77
CA LEU A 137 -7.46 19.71 -0.61
C LEU A 137 -6.39 20.75 -0.97
N PHE A 138 -6.07 21.66 -0.05
CA PHE A 138 -5.00 22.65 -0.26
C PHE A 138 -3.63 21.98 -0.37
N SER A 139 -3.36 20.97 0.46
CA SER A 139 -2.15 20.15 0.38
C SER A 139 -2.02 19.47 -0.99
N TRP A 140 -3.12 18.89 -1.49
CA TRP A 140 -3.16 18.28 -2.81
C TRP A 140 -2.91 19.29 -3.94
N MET A 141 -3.58 20.46 -3.92
CA MET A 141 -3.39 21.51 -4.92
C MET A 141 -1.96 22.01 -4.95
N LEU A 142 -1.36 22.25 -3.78
CA LEU A 142 0.01 22.71 -3.66
C LEU A 142 0.99 21.63 -4.19
N ALA A 143 0.79 20.37 -3.82
CA ALA A 143 1.63 19.28 -4.29
C ALA A 143 1.59 19.13 -5.82
N VAL A 144 0.39 19.12 -6.42
CA VAL A 144 0.22 19.06 -7.88
C VAL A 144 0.87 20.27 -8.56
N SER A 145 0.71 21.48 -7.99
CA SER A 145 1.30 22.70 -8.54
C SER A 145 2.83 22.66 -8.50
N ILE A 146 3.42 22.31 -7.35
CA ILE A 146 4.88 22.19 -7.20
C ILE A 146 5.43 21.14 -8.18
N MET A 147 4.77 19.99 -8.28
CA MET A 147 5.21 18.92 -9.18
C MET A 147 5.22 19.36 -10.66
N LEU A 148 4.16 20.03 -11.11
CA LEU A 148 4.07 20.53 -12.49
C LEU A 148 5.00 21.71 -12.77
N LEU A 149 5.31 22.53 -11.75
CA LEU A 149 6.32 23.59 -11.87
C LEU A 149 7.74 23.04 -11.99
N LEU A 150 8.05 21.95 -11.26
CA LEU A 150 9.37 21.31 -11.31
C LEU A 150 9.57 20.49 -12.59
N ASN A 151 8.52 19.82 -13.07
CA ASN A 151 8.60 18.98 -14.27
C ASN A 151 7.26 18.99 -15.03
N PRO A 152 7.06 19.97 -15.94
CA PRO A 152 5.82 20.09 -16.73
C PRO A 152 5.43 18.83 -17.53
N PRO A 153 6.38 18.04 -18.10
CA PRO A 153 6.08 16.77 -18.74
C PRO A 153 5.27 15.75 -17.93
N TRP A 154 5.31 15.78 -16.59
CA TRP A 154 4.53 14.85 -15.75
C TRP A 154 3.02 14.95 -15.94
N ILE A 155 2.51 16.04 -16.54
CA ILE A 155 1.09 16.12 -16.89
C ILE A 155 0.66 15.01 -17.85
N GLY A 156 1.57 14.50 -18.70
CA GLY A 156 1.33 13.39 -19.60
C GLY A 156 1.60 12.01 -19.00
N ASP A 157 2.22 11.95 -17.81
CA ASP A 157 2.54 10.68 -17.17
C ASP A 157 1.31 10.06 -16.53
N LEU A 158 0.99 8.84 -16.97
CA LEU A 158 -0.16 8.10 -16.47
C LEU A 158 -0.09 7.84 -14.95
N SER A 159 1.11 7.57 -14.42
CA SER A 159 1.35 7.38 -12.98
C SER A 159 1.03 8.65 -12.18
N PHE A 160 1.33 9.83 -12.73
CA PHE A 160 1.00 11.10 -12.10
C PHE A 160 -0.51 11.32 -12.09
N GLN A 161 -1.15 11.21 -13.26
CA GLN A 161 -2.58 11.44 -13.44
C GLN A 161 -3.42 10.50 -12.55
N LEU A 162 -3.14 9.19 -12.56
CA LEU A 162 -3.85 8.21 -11.75
C LEU A 162 -3.69 8.49 -10.25
N SER A 163 -2.48 8.86 -9.80
CA SER A 163 -2.20 9.14 -8.39
C SER A 163 -2.86 10.44 -7.91
N ALA A 164 -2.86 11.48 -8.73
CA ALA A 164 -3.49 12.76 -8.45
C ALA A 164 -5.02 12.62 -8.40
N LEU A 165 -5.62 11.96 -9.39
CA LEU A 165 -7.06 11.72 -9.48
C LEU A 165 -7.58 10.80 -8.37
N ALA A 166 -6.88 9.69 -8.08
CA ALA A 166 -7.23 8.81 -6.97
C ALA A 166 -7.27 9.56 -5.64
N THR A 167 -6.26 10.39 -5.39
CA THR A 167 -6.17 11.15 -4.14
C THR A 167 -7.25 12.22 -4.04
N LEU A 168 -7.57 12.90 -5.15
CA LEU A 168 -8.68 13.84 -5.20
C LEU A 168 -10.00 13.16 -4.87
N GLY A 169 -10.27 11.99 -5.49
CA GLY A 169 -11.46 11.19 -5.20
C GLY A 169 -11.57 10.80 -3.73
N ILE A 170 -10.47 10.33 -3.13
CA ILE A 170 -10.40 9.98 -1.70
C ILE A 170 -10.68 11.20 -0.81
N ILE A 171 -10.06 12.35 -1.10
CA ILE A 171 -10.26 13.58 -0.31
C ILE A 171 -11.72 14.04 -0.36
N LEU A 172 -12.36 13.97 -1.54
CA LEU A 172 -13.72 14.46 -1.73
C LEU A 172 -14.80 13.51 -1.20
N PHE A 173 -14.62 12.19 -1.35
CA PHE A 173 -15.68 11.20 -1.08
C PHE A 173 -15.39 10.28 0.11
N ALA A 174 -14.12 10.01 0.45
CA ALA A 174 -13.79 9.08 1.54
C ALA A 174 -13.60 9.77 2.91
N HIS A 175 -13.22 11.05 2.95
CA HIS A 175 -12.88 11.75 4.21
C HIS A 175 -14.08 12.10 5.12
N ASN A 176 -15.32 11.78 4.72
CA ASN A 176 -16.51 12.08 5.52
C ASN A 176 -16.68 11.18 6.76
N SER A 177 -15.80 10.18 6.96
CA SER A 177 -15.91 9.18 8.04
C SER A 177 -15.78 9.75 9.46
N LYS A 178 -15.00 10.80 9.68
CA LYS A 178 -14.91 11.44 11.01
C LYS A 178 -16.20 12.14 11.45
N ILE A 179 -17.01 12.59 10.48
CA ILE A 179 -18.33 13.19 10.74
C ILE A 179 -19.37 12.08 10.97
N GLU A 180 -19.25 10.97 10.25
CA GLU A 180 -20.13 9.80 10.38
C GLU A 180 -19.94 9.05 11.71
N GLU A 181 -18.70 8.80 12.15
CA GLU A 181 -18.41 8.17 13.46
C GLU A 181 -18.97 8.99 14.63
N ARG A 182 -18.91 10.33 14.52
CA ARG A 182 -19.48 11.22 15.54
C ARG A 182 -21.01 11.11 15.59
N ARG A 183 -21.67 10.94 14.44
CA ARG A 183 -23.14 10.73 14.36
C ARG A 183 -23.55 9.33 14.81
N LEU A 184 -22.76 8.31 14.50
CA LEU A 184 -23.01 6.93 14.91
C LEU A 184 -22.81 6.74 16.43
N ASN A 185 -21.80 7.38 17.03
CA ASN A 185 -21.61 7.33 18.48
C ASN A 185 -22.76 8.00 19.24
N ILE A 186 -23.30 9.12 18.74
CA ILE A 186 -24.49 9.76 19.31
C ILE A 186 -25.71 8.82 19.22
N GLY A 187 -25.92 8.17 18.07
CA GLY A 187 -27.03 7.21 17.90
C GLY A 187 -26.86 5.85 18.60
N VAL A 188 -25.66 5.53 19.12
CA VAL A 188 -25.38 4.35 19.96
C VAL A 188 -25.55 4.69 21.44
N GLU A 189 -25.23 5.91 21.87
CA GLU A 189 -25.55 6.42 23.21
C GLU A 189 -27.07 6.44 23.44
N ASP A 190 -27.84 6.96 22.48
CA ASP A 190 -29.31 6.98 22.54
C ASP A 190 -29.91 5.56 22.57
N ARG A 191 -29.30 4.62 21.85
CA ARG A 191 -29.72 3.21 21.87
C ARG A 191 -29.35 2.49 23.17
N ARG A 192 -28.22 2.81 23.79
CA ARG A 192 -27.86 2.31 25.13
C ARG A 192 -28.86 2.78 26.19
N LEU A 193 -29.32 4.02 26.09
CA LEU A 193 -30.35 4.57 26.98
C LEU A 193 -31.72 3.89 26.82
N MET A 194 -32.04 3.36 25.63
CA MET A 194 -33.28 2.59 25.40
C MET A 194 -33.19 1.11 25.80
N VAL A 195 -31.99 0.51 25.82
CA VAL A 195 -31.78 -0.93 26.07
C VAL A 195 -31.64 -1.26 27.57
N ASP A 196 -31.42 -0.27 28.43
CA ASP A 196 -31.22 -0.45 29.88
C ASP A 196 -32.50 -0.87 30.66
N LYS A 197 -33.63 -1.11 29.98
CA LYS A 197 -34.89 -1.51 30.62
C LYS A 197 -35.34 -2.96 30.40
N THR A 198 -34.60 -3.78 29.66
CA THR A 198 -35.00 -5.16 29.39
C THR A 198 -33.85 -6.15 29.52
N ASN A 199 -33.82 -6.85 30.68
CA ASN A 199 -33.12 -8.10 30.99
C ASN A 199 -31.87 -8.43 30.16
N LEU A 200 -30.72 -7.93 30.63
CA LEU A 200 -29.41 -7.98 29.98
C LEU A 200 -28.45 -8.98 30.65
N SER A 201 -28.87 -10.20 30.97
CA SER A 201 -27.98 -11.22 31.57
C SER A 201 -27.60 -12.36 30.63
N SER A 202 -28.29 -12.56 29.50
CA SER A 202 -28.01 -13.65 28.55
C SER A 202 -27.17 -13.25 27.32
N ILE A 203 -26.91 -11.95 27.11
CA ILE A 203 -26.21 -11.43 25.91
C ILE A 203 -24.70 -11.22 26.12
N PHE A 204 -24.21 -11.26 27.37
CA PHE A 204 -22.81 -10.99 27.71
C PHE A 204 -21.79 -11.95 27.07
N HIS A 205 -22.16 -13.21 26.79
CA HIS A 205 -21.24 -14.17 26.18
C HIS A 205 -20.98 -13.96 24.67
N LEU A 206 -21.87 -13.26 23.95
CA LEU A 206 -21.73 -12.98 22.51
C LEU A 206 -21.08 -11.62 22.20
N GLN A 207 -20.83 -10.82 23.24
CA GLN A 207 -20.25 -9.48 23.14
C GLN A 207 -18.87 -9.41 22.44
N PRO A 208 -17.91 -10.34 22.67
CA PRO A 208 -16.63 -10.30 21.97
C PRO A 208 -16.73 -10.73 20.49
N LEU A 209 -17.68 -11.60 20.13
CA LEU A 209 -17.91 -11.98 18.74
C LEU A 209 -18.53 -10.82 17.95
N CYS A 210 -19.54 -10.15 18.54
CA CYS A 210 -20.17 -8.97 17.94
C CYS A 210 -19.20 -7.80 17.80
N SER A 211 -18.24 -7.62 18.72
CA SER A 211 -17.23 -6.57 18.60
C SER A 211 -16.23 -6.89 17.48
N MET A 212 -15.76 -8.14 17.35
CA MET A 212 -14.89 -8.55 16.25
C MET A 212 -15.56 -8.42 14.88
N LEU A 213 -16.82 -8.83 14.76
CA LEU A 213 -17.60 -8.68 13.52
C LEU A 213 -17.79 -7.21 13.15
N ASN A 214 -18.04 -6.34 14.12
CA ASN A 214 -18.14 -4.89 13.87
C ASN A 214 -16.83 -4.27 13.40
N ILE A 215 -15.68 -4.69 13.98
CA ILE A 215 -14.35 -4.23 13.54
C ILE A 215 -14.09 -4.66 12.09
N LEU A 216 -14.38 -5.92 11.75
CA LEU A 216 -14.23 -6.43 10.40
C LEU A 216 -15.14 -5.70 9.41
N TYR A 217 -16.40 -5.47 9.79
CA TYR A 217 -17.36 -4.72 8.98
C TYR A 217 -16.90 -3.27 8.74
N SER A 218 -16.43 -2.57 9.78
CA SER A 218 -15.91 -1.21 9.61
C SER A 218 -14.72 -1.17 8.68
N PHE A 219 -13.79 -2.14 8.79
CA PHE A 219 -12.61 -2.20 7.93
C PHE A 219 -12.99 -2.41 6.46
N CYS A 220 -13.80 -3.44 6.16
CA CYS A 220 -14.26 -3.72 4.80
C CYS A 220 -15.02 -2.54 4.20
N ARG A 221 -15.88 -1.88 4.99
CA ARG A 221 -16.64 -0.71 4.55
C ARG A 221 -15.73 0.46 4.20
N ASP A 222 -14.71 0.72 5.03
CA ASP A 222 -13.82 1.87 4.84
C ASP A 222 -12.86 1.63 3.66
N ASP A 223 -12.32 0.42 3.50
CA ASP A 223 -11.51 0.03 2.32
C ASP A 223 -12.32 0.10 1.02
N LEU A 224 -13.57 -0.39 1.03
CA LEU A 224 -14.47 -0.30 -0.12
C LEU A 224 -14.78 1.16 -0.47
N ARG A 225 -15.04 2.02 0.53
CA ARG A 225 -15.29 3.45 0.32
C ARG A 225 -14.08 4.15 -0.30
N VAL A 226 -12.88 3.92 0.23
CA VAL A 226 -11.63 4.48 -0.32
C VAL A 226 -11.44 4.01 -1.76
N THR A 227 -11.62 2.72 -2.02
CA THR A 227 -11.49 2.11 -3.35
C THR A 227 -12.46 2.71 -4.36
N LEU A 228 -13.76 2.75 -4.02
CA LEU A 228 -14.79 3.32 -4.91
C LEU A 228 -14.55 4.81 -5.15
N SER A 229 -14.17 5.56 -4.11
CA SER A 229 -13.86 6.99 -4.22
C SER A 229 -12.70 7.25 -5.20
N ALA A 230 -11.64 6.46 -5.10
CA ALA A 230 -10.52 6.54 -6.04
C ALA A 230 -10.92 6.12 -7.46
N GLN A 231 -11.76 5.09 -7.61
CA GLN A 231 -12.22 4.58 -8.89
C GLN A 231 -13.12 5.57 -9.63
N VAL A 232 -14.00 6.31 -8.96
CA VAL A 232 -14.85 7.33 -9.60
C VAL A 232 -14.03 8.34 -10.42
N PHE A 233 -12.84 8.69 -9.93
CA PHE A 233 -11.95 9.66 -10.60
C PHE A 233 -10.94 9.02 -11.54
N THR A 234 -10.52 7.77 -11.30
CA THR A 234 -9.51 7.11 -12.12
C THR A 234 -10.11 6.28 -13.27
N LEU A 235 -11.35 5.80 -13.14
CA LEU A 235 -12.02 4.99 -14.16
C LEU A 235 -12.11 5.65 -15.53
N PRO A 236 -12.48 6.95 -15.67
CA PRO A 236 -12.52 7.58 -16.99
C PRO A 236 -11.15 7.53 -17.67
N LEU A 237 -10.09 7.82 -16.93
CA LEU A 237 -8.73 7.79 -17.46
C LEU A 237 -8.29 6.36 -17.84
N ILE A 238 -8.59 5.37 -16.99
CA ILE A 238 -8.30 3.96 -17.26
C ILE A 238 -9.06 3.49 -18.50
N PHE A 239 -10.32 3.89 -18.64
CA PHE A 239 -11.16 3.58 -19.79
C PHE A 239 -10.57 4.11 -21.10
N PHE A 240 -10.14 5.38 -21.12
CA PHE A 240 -9.54 5.99 -22.30
C PHE A 240 -8.15 5.46 -22.63
N GLN A 241 -7.33 5.15 -21.61
CA GLN A 241 -5.93 4.77 -21.81
C GLN A 241 -5.75 3.27 -22.08
N PHE A 242 -6.51 2.42 -21.40
CA PHE A 242 -6.30 0.98 -21.42
C PHE A 242 -7.41 0.21 -22.16
N HIS A 243 -8.51 0.88 -22.53
CA HIS A 243 -9.68 0.27 -23.17
C HIS A 243 -10.18 -0.99 -22.45
N ARG A 244 -10.09 -0.96 -21.11
CA ARG A 244 -10.43 -2.08 -20.22
C ARG A 244 -11.09 -1.57 -18.96
N ILE A 245 -12.16 -2.25 -18.53
CA ILE A 245 -12.75 -2.06 -17.19
C ILE A 245 -12.72 -3.40 -16.45
N SER A 246 -12.22 -3.38 -15.21
CA SER A 246 -12.30 -4.52 -14.30
C SER A 246 -13.45 -4.34 -13.32
N LEU A 247 -14.56 -5.04 -13.54
CA LEU A 247 -15.72 -5.01 -12.65
C LEU A 247 -15.46 -5.74 -11.33
N ILE A 248 -14.53 -6.70 -11.34
CA ILE A 248 -14.14 -7.48 -10.16
C ILE A 248 -13.17 -6.72 -9.24
N SER A 249 -12.75 -5.52 -9.63
CA SER A 249 -11.72 -4.76 -8.91
C SER A 249 -12.10 -4.37 -7.48
N PRO A 250 -13.30 -3.83 -7.19
CA PRO A 250 -13.70 -3.53 -5.81
C PRO A 250 -13.64 -4.77 -4.90
N LEU A 251 -14.14 -5.91 -5.41
CA LEU A 251 -14.13 -7.18 -4.67
C LEU A 251 -12.69 -7.66 -4.42
N SER A 252 -11.86 -7.64 -5.46
CA SER A 252 -10.46 -8.07 -5.35
C SER A 252 -9.69 -7.20 -4.36
N ASN A 253 -9.91 -5.88 -4.37
CA ASN A 253 -9.26 -4.94 -3.45
C ASN A 253 -9.69 -5.16 -1.99
N VAL A 254 -10.97 -5.41 -1.72
CA VAL A 254 -11.43 -5.73 -0.35
C VAL A 254 -10.82 -7.04 0.14
N LEU A 255 -10.69 -8.05 -0.74
CA LEU A 255 -10.13 -9.35 -0.36
C LEU A 255 -8.62 -9.31 -0.07
N ILE A 256 -7.84 -8.47 -0.76
CA ILE A 256 -6.38 -8.46 -0.63
C ILE A 256 -5.82 -7.23 0.10
N GLY A 257 -6.55 -6.12 0.13
CA GLY A 257 -6.07 -4.80 0.60
C GLY A 257 -5.56 -4.83 2.03
N TRP A 258 -6.28 -5.50 2.92
CA TRP A 258 -5.91 -5.65 4.33
C TRP A 258 -4.59 -6.41 4.56
N LEU A 259 -4.14 -7.21 3.58
CA LEU A 259 -2.88 -7.95 3.64
C LEU A 259 -1.68 -7.15 3.11
N ILE A 260 -1.90 -6.08 2.35
CA ILE A 260 -0.80 -5.32 1.77
C ILE A 260 0.08 -4.66 2.86
N PRO A 261 -0.48 -3.96 3.88
CA PRO A 261 0.34 -3.41 4.97
C PRO A 261 1.22 -4.44 5.71
N PRO A 262 0.70 -5.60 6.19
CA PRO A 262 1.55 -6.59 6.85
C PRO A 262 2.55 -7.25 5.90
N ILE A 263 2.20 -7.49 4.63
CA ILE A 263 3.14 -8.00 3.61
C ILE A 263 4.29 -7.02 3.42
N MET A 264 4.02 -5.71 3.40
CA MET A 264 5.07 -4.69 3.29
C MET A 264 6.04 -4.75 4.48
N ILE A 265 5.54 -4.80 5.71
CA ILE A 265 6.38 -4.87 6.93
C ILE A 265 7.30 -6.08 6.87
N LEU A 266 6.70 -7.26 6.68
CA LEU A 266 7.42 -8.52 6.63
C LEU A 266 8.38 -8.54 5.44
N GLY A 267 7.98 -7.95 4.32
CA GLY A 267 8.79 -7.83 3.12
C GLY A 267 10.06 -7.00 3.33
N PHE A 268 9.96 -5.84 3.98
CA PHE A 268 11.14 -5.08 4.40
C PHE A 268 12.01 -5.88 5.38
N ALA A 269 11.39 -6.66 6.28
CA ALA A 269 12.13 -7.55 7.18
C ALA A 269 12.86 -8.67 6.41
N VAL A 270 12.29 -9.23 5.35
CA VAL A 270 12.96 -10.18 4.45
C VAL A 270 14.14 -9.53 3.74
N ALA A 271 13.94 -8.34 3.16
CA ALA A 271 14.97 -7.63 2.40
C ALA A 271 16.15 -7.24 3.29
N ILE A 272 15.88 -6.54 4.39
CA ILE A 272 16.92 -6.04 5.31
C ILE A 272 17.53 -7.20 6.10
N GLY A 273 16.69 -8.11 6.62
CA GLY A 273 17.14 -9.27 7.38
C GLY A 273 18.00 -10.20 6.53
N GLY A 274 17.61 -10.48 5.28
CA GLY A 274 18.38 -11.31 4.37
C GLY A 274 19.68 -10.65 3.88
N TRP A 275 19.69 -9.32 3.74
CA TRP A 275 20.92 -8.57 3.44
C TRP A 275 21.91 -8.61 4.60
N ILE A 276 21.45 -8.52 5.85
CA ILE A 276 22.31 -8.64 7.04
C ILE A 276 22.77 -10.09 7.26
N TRP A 277 21.82 -11.04 7.23
CA TRP A 277 22.07 -12.45 7.46
C TRP A 277 20.98 -13.31 6.80
N LEU A 278 21.34 -14.05 5.75
CA LEU A 278 20.38 -14.81 4.93
C LEU A 278 19.38 -15.68 5.74
N PRO A 279 19.78 -16.41 6.79
CA PRO A 279 18.85 -17.19 7.62
C PRO A 279 17.80 -16.33 8.34
N LEU A 280 18.13 -15.10 8.75
CA LEU A 280 17.16 -14.19 9.37
C LEU A 280 16.09 -13.77 8.35
N GLY A 281 16.52 -13.46 7.13
CA GLY A 281 15.61 -13.21 6.01
C GLY A 281 14.72 -14.41 5.71
N GLN A 282 15.26 -15.64 5.79
CA GLN A 282 14.51 -16.87 5.53
C GLN A 282 13.35 -17.09 6.52
N ILE A 283 13.56 -16.78 7.81
CA ILE A 283 12.49 -16.87 8.83
C ILE A 283 11.35 -15.91 8.48
N ALA A 284 11.67 -14.66 8.16
CA ALA A 284 10.68 -13.69 7.71
C ALA A 284 10.02 -14.12 6.39
N ALA A 285 10.77 -14.77 5.49
CA ALA A 285 10.27 -15.26 4.20
C ALA A 285 9.20 -16.33 4.38
N TRP A 286 9.37 -17.27 5.32
CA TRP A 286 8.35 -18.27 5.63
C TRP A 286 7.05 -17.64 6.16
N ILE A 287 7.16 -16.59 6.98
CA ILE A 287 6.00 -15.89 7.52
C ILE A 287 5.27 -15.11 6.41
N VAL A 288 6.01 -14.39 5.55
CA VAL A 288 5.40 -13.58 4.47
C VAL A 288 4.89 -14.43 3.31
N TRP A 289 5.40 -15.64 3.13
CA TRP A 289 4.98 -16.53 2.05
C TRP A 289 3.49 -16.88 2.15
N VAL A 290 2.96 -17.10 3.35
CA VAL A 290 1.53 -17.42 3.57
C VAL A 290 0.58 -16.31 3.06
N PRO A 291 0.71 -15.04 3.49
CA PRO A 291 -0.13 -13.98 2.98
C PRO A 291 0.12 -13.69 1.49
N LEU A 292 1.36 -13.82 0.99
CA LEU A 292 1.64 -13.69 -0.44
C LEU A 292 0.91 -14.78 -1.25
N GLN A 293 0.92 -16.03 -0.78
CA GLN A 293 0.23 -17.14 -1.42
C GLN A 293 -1.29 -16.90 -1.47
N TYR A 294 -1.87 -16.35 -0.39
CA TYR A 294 -3.28 -15.96 -0.39
C TYR A 294 -3.56 -14.87 -1.45
N VAL A 295 -2.72 -13.84 -1.53
CA VAL A 295 -2.89 -12.75 -2.51
C VAL A 295 -2.80 -13.29 -3.93
N VAL A 296 -1.76 -14.07 -4.27
CA VAL A 296 -1.61 -14.69 -5.58
C VAL A 296 -2.81 -15.57 -5.93
N THR A 297 -3.23 -16.44 -5.01
CA THR A 297 -4.36 -17.35 -5.24
C THR A 297 -5.66 -16.57 -5.45
N THR A 298 -5.90 -15.53 -4.65
CA THR A 298 -7.08 -14.68 -4.77
C THR A 298 -7.12 -13.98 -6.11
N ILE A 299 -6.01 -13.35 -6.54
CA ILE A 299 -5.90 -12.69 -7.86
C ILE A 299 -6.12 -13.70 -9.00
N MET A 300 -5.54 -14.89 -8.90
CA MET A 300 -5.69 -15.93 -9.93
C MET A 300 -7.12 -16.51 -9.96
N LEU A 301 -7.80 -16.60 -8.82
CA LEU A 301 -9.19 -17.04 -8.75
C LEU A 301 -10.14 -15.96 -9.29
N THR A 302 -10.00 -14.70 -8.85
CA THR A 302 -10.88 -13.62 -9.27
C THR A 302 -10.67 -13.22 -10.73
N SER A 303 -9.47 -13.41 -11.29
CA SER A 303 -9.22 -13.19 -12.72
C SER A 303 -9.93 -14.18 -13.65
N ARG A 304 -10.30 -15.37 -13.14
CA ARG A 304 -11.03 -16.41 -13.90
C ARG A 304 -12.54 -16.21 -13.90
N ILE A 305 -13.07 -15.29 -13.09
CA ILE A 305 -14.51 -15.03 -13.03
C ILE A 305 -14.96 -14.45 -14.38
N PRO A 306 -16.04 -14.96 -15.00
CA PRO A 306 -16.55 -14.41 -16.25
C PRO A 306 -16.87 -12.92 -16.09
N PHE A 307 -16.52 -12.11 -17.08
CA PHE A 307 -16.60 -10.63 -17.05
C PHE A 307 -15.67 -9.93 -16.04
N ALA A 308 -14.65 -10.62 -15.52
CA ALA A 308 -13.64 -10.00 -14.64
C ALA A 308 -12.99 -8.78 -15.29
N ASN A 309 -12.73 -8.84 -16.61
CA ASN A 309 -12.42 -7.69 -17.44
C ASN A 309 -13.34 -7.64 -18.66
N ILE A 310 -13.76 -6.43 -19.01
CA ILE A 310 -14.38 -6.15 -20.30
C ILE A 310 -13.33 -5.36 -21.07
N ALA A 311 -12.78 -5.97 -22.12
CA ALA A 311 -11.81 -5.36 -23.04
C ALA A 311 -12.47 -5.22 -24.42
N TRP A 312 -12.25 -4.10 -25.09
CA TRP A 312 -12.72 -3.86 -26.45
C TRP A 312 -11.68 -3.10 -27.28
#